data_AF-A0A7W9BQ09-F1
#
_entry.id   AF-A0A7W9BQ09-F1
#
_cell.length_a   1.000
_cell.length_b   1.000
_cell.length_c   1.000
_cell.angle_alpha   90.00
_cell.angle_beta   90.00
_cell.angle_gamma   90.00
#
_symmetry.space_group_name_H-M   'P 1'
#
loop_
_entity.id
_entity.type
_entity.pdbx_description
1 polymer ?
#
loop_
_entity_poly.entity_id
_entity_poly.type
_entity_poly.pdbx_seq_one_letter_code
_entity_poly.pdbx_strand_id
1 'polypeptide(L)'
;MRIAVTLRSTYILFMPKSRQFHGLSTGVKLEKQARSILKQTQAMADTDAHEFGMRLEDHSGIEPMLLALSMEFALKAWFVWDHNTLKTKRIHDLLKLFELLGDTSKERLDREFRKNVAPHHPNFLVPDYGIRDVLYHHANAFVEWRYIHERREHGISFNFTTFVATLELVLDEFATLY
;
A
#
# COMPACT_ATOMS: atom_id res chain seq x y z
N MET A 1 16.00 -30.12 -50.10
CA MET A 1 14.58 -30.30 -49.70
C MET A 1 14.44 -29.66 -48.32
N ARG A 2 14.02 -28.39 -48.20
CA ARG A 2 12.65 -27.92 -47.83
C ARG A 2 12.16 -28.58 -46.51
N ILE A 3 11.75 -27.94 -45.41
CA ILE A 3 11.34 -26.57 -45.01
C ILE A 3 11.52 -26.44 -43.47
N ALA A 4 11.56 -25.20 -42.96
CA ALA A 4 11.51 -24.77 -41.55
C ALA A 4 10.27 -25.26 -40.76
N VAL A 5 10.23 -25.03 -39.44
CA VAL A 5 9.18 -24.23 -38.75
C VAL A 5 9.44 -24.15 -37.22
N THR A 6 9.40 -22.90 -36.78
CA THR A 6 9.39 -22.26 -35.45
C THR A 6 8.21 -22.68 -34.55
N LEU A 7 8.31 -22.44 -33.23
CA LEU A 7 7.32 -21.77 -32.32
C LEU A 7 7.58 -22.20 -30.85
N ARG A 8 8.25 -21.39 -30.02
CA ARG A 8 7.70 -20.36 -29.08
C ARG A 8 6.42 -20.78 -28.35
N SER A 9 6.49 -20.86 -27.02
CA SER A 9 5.33 -20.59 -26.14
C SER A 9 5.79 -19.74 -24.95
N THR A 10 5.61 -18.43 -25.08
CA THR A 10 5.71 -17.43 -24.02
C THR A 10 4.26 -17.08 -23.69
N TYR A 11 3.76 -17.46 -22.51
CA TYR A 11 2.43 -17.06 -22.08
C TYR A 11 2.46 -15.60 -21.61
N ILE A 12 2.33 -14.68 -22.57
CA ILE A 12 1.89 -13.31 -22.29
C ILE A 12 0.36 -13.37 -22.23
N LEU A 13 -0.19 -13.25 -21.03
CA LEU A 13 -1.63 -13.17 -20.82
C LEU A 13 -2.16 -11.93 -21.57
N PHE A 14 -3.03 -12.20 -22.54
CA PHE A 14 -3.63 -11.22 -23.43
C PHE A 14 -4.57 -10.30 -22.62
N MET A 15 -4.17 -9.06 -22.35
CA MET A 15 -5.13 -8.03 -21.92
C MET A 15 -5.94 -7.57 -23.15
N PRO A 16 -7.28 -7.60 -23.11
CA PRO A 16 -8.09 -7.11 -24.21
C PRO A 16 -7.94 -5.59 -24.34
N LYS A 17 -7.59 -5.17 -25.56
CA LYS A 17 -7.42 -3.78 -26.00
C LYS A 17 -8.75 -3.02 -25.87
N SER A 18 -8.65 -1.81 -25.30
CA SER A 18 -9.63 -0.69 -25.27
C SER A 18 -10.93 -0.86 -24.47
N ARG A 19 -10.84 -0.84 -23.13
CA ARG A 19 -11.76 0.01 -22.35
C ARG A 19 -11.13 1.38 -22.25
N GLN A 20 -11.83 2.45 -22.63
CA GLN A 20 -11.42 3.81 -22.24
C GLN A 20 -11.49 3.89 -20.72
N PHE A 21 -10.34 3.71 -20.10
CA PHE A 21 -10.19 3.75 -18.66
C PHE A 21 -10.05 5.22 -18.27
N HIS A 22 -11.18 5.92 -18.13
CA HIS A 22 -11.21 7.34 -17.78
C HIS A 22 -10.46 7.59 -16.46
N GLY A 23 -10.48 6.62 -15.53
CA GLY A 23 -9.77 6.68 -14.26
C GLY A 23 -8.25 6.44 -14.30
N LEU A 24 -7.69 5.86 -15.37
CA LEU A 24 -6.28 5.42 -15.37
C LEU A 24 -5.30 6.58 -15.13
N SER A 25 -5.52 7.72 -15.76
CA SER A 25 -4.66 8.89 -15.54
C SER A 25 -4.70 9.43 -14.11
N THR A 26 -5.85 9.30 -13.44
CA THR A 26 -6.02 9.71 -12.03
C THR A 26 -5.41 8.69 -11.08
N GLY A 27 -5.66 7.39 -11.30
CA GLY A 27 -5.07 6.31 -10.52
C GLY A 27 -3.55 6.35 -10.56
N VAL A 28 -2.95 6.50 -11.74
CA VAL A 28 -1.49 6.64 -11.90
C VAL A 28 -0.95 7.92 -11.22
N LYS A 29 -1.69 9.02 -11.21
CA LYS A 29 -1.27 10.23 -10.47
C LYS A 29 -1.25 10.00 -8.97
N LEU A 30 -2.26 9.33 -8.43
CA LEU A 30 -2.35 8.99 -7.00
C LEU A 30 -1.23 8.02 -6.60
N GLU A 31 -0.98 7.00 -7.42
CA GLU A 31 0.12 6.06 -7.20
C GLU A 31 1.49 6.77 -7.19
N LYS A 32 1.75 7.67 -8.16
CA LYS A 32 2.99 8.45 -8.18
C LYS A 32 3.15 9.34 -6.95
N GLN A 33 2.05 9.94 -6.48
CA GLN A 33 2.06 10.73 -5.25
C GLN A 33 2.39 9.86 -4.04
N ALA A 34 1.75 8.69 -3.91
CA ALA A 34 2.03 7.74 -2.85
C ALA A 34 3.51 7.33 -2.83
N ARG A 35 4.08 6.94 -3.98
CA ARG A 35 5.50 6.61 -4.10
C ARG A 35 6.43 7.76 -3.73
N SER A 36 6.08 8.99 -4.13
CA SER A 36 6.86 10.17 -3.77
C SER A 36 6.89 10.39 -2.26
N ILE A 37 5.75 10.26 -1.59
CA ILE A 37 5.66 10.41 -0.13
C ILE A 37 6.42 9.30 0.57
N LEU A 38 6.27 8.04 0.13
CA LEU A 38 7.00 6.90 0.69
C LEU A 38 8.52 7.13 0.62
N LYS A 39 9.03 7.48 -0.57
CA LYS A 39 10.46 7.72 -0.80
C LYS A 39 11.00 8.85 0.07
N GLN A 40 10.24 9.95 0.19
CA GLN A 40 10.62 11.07 1.06
C GLN A 40 10.67 10.64 2.52
N THR A 41 9.68 9.88 2.97
CA THR A 41 9.58 9.42 4.36
C THR A 41 10.70 8.44 4.72
N GLN A 42 11.04 7.52 3.82
CA GLN A 42 12.19 6.61 3.99
C GLN A 42 13.51 7.39 4.06
N ALA A 43 13.72 8.38 3.19
CA ALA A 43 14.93 9.21 3.21
C ALA A 43 15.07 10.03 4.52
N MET A 44 13.95 10.50 5.08
CA MET A 44 13.95 11.16 6.39
C MET A 44 14.37 10.18 7.49
N ALA A 45 13.76 9.00 7.53
CA ALA A 45 14.09 7.97 8.52
C ALA A 45 15.56 7.51 8.44
N ASP A 46 16.11 7.38 7.23
CA ASP A 46 17.53 7.03 7.02
C ASP A 46 18.47 8.13 7.54
N THR A 47 18.08 9.40 7.38
CA THR A 47 18.86 10.55 7.85
C THR A 47 18.88 10.58 9.39
N ASP A 48 17.73 10.39 10.02
CA ASP A 48 17.62 10.37 11.50
C ASP A 48 18.40 9.20 12.11
N ALA A 49 18.39 8.03 11.45
CA ALA A 49 19.17 6.86 11.88
C ALA A 49 20.68 7.12 11.83
N HIS A 50 21.16 7.85 10.82
CA HIS A 50 22.57 8.20 10.67
C HIS A 50 23.01 9.29 11.66
N GLU A 51 22.12 10.21 12.06
CA GLU A 51 22.44 11.32 12.96
C GLU A 51 22.39 10.93 14.45
N PHE A 52 21.49 10.02 14.86
CA PHE A 52 21.25 9.71 16.27
C PHE A 52 21.76 8.35 16.77
N GLY A 53 22.39 7.53 15.91
CA GLY A 53 23.20 6.38 16.30
C GLY A 53 22.51 5.19 16.98
N MET A 54 21.28 5.32 17.48
CA MET A 54 20.33 4.25 17.83
C MET A 54 19.15 4.87 18.59
N ARG A 55 17.95 4.85 17.99
CA ARG A 55 16.66 4.73 18.69
C ARG A 55 15.61 4.29 17.68
N LEU A 56 15.55 2.97 17.45
CA LEU A 56 14.66 2.30 16.52
C LEU A 56 13.17 2.29 16.97
N GLU A 57 12.83 2.92 18.09
CA GLU A 57 11.54 2.65 18.76
C GLU A 57 10.64 3.87 18.99
N ASP A 58 11.13 5.10 18.80
CA ASP A 58 10.31 6.31 18.89
C ASP A 58 10.13 6.93 17.49
N HIS A 59 9.27 6.34 16.66
CA HIS A 59 8.71 7.04 15.50
C HIS A 59 7.68 8.09 15.96
N SER A 60 8.12 8.99 16.86
CA SER A 60 7.33 10.10 17.40
C SER A 60 7.29 11.31 16.45
N GLY A 61 7.85 11.18 15.25
CA GLY A 61 7.87 12.20 14.21
C GLY A 61 6.64 12.16 13.31
N ILE A 62 6.77 12.79 12.14
CA ILE A 62 5.70 12.91 11.16
C ILE A 62 5.60 11.69 10.24
N GLU A 63 6.57 10.76 10.31
CA GLU A 63 6.75 9.66 9.37
C GLU A 63 5.52 8.75 9.33
N PRO A 64 4.94 8.30 10.47
CA PRO A 64 3.76 7.44 10.43
C PRO A 64 2.55 8.11 9.78
N MET A 65 2.39 9.42 9.96
CA MET A 65 1.34 10.21 9.32
C MET A 65 1.54 10.26 7.80
N LEU A 66 2.77 10.45 7.35
CA LEU A 66 3.10 10.46 5.92
C LEU A 66 2.94 9.08 5.28
N LEU A 67 3.33 8.00 5.97
CA LEU A 67 3.10 6.64 5.52
C LEU A 67 1.61 6.32 5.42
N ALA A 68 0.81 6.67 6.43
CA ALA A 68 -0.64 6.50 6.39
C ALA A 68 -1.27 7.28 5.21
N LEU A 69 -0.83 8.51 4.96
CA LEU A 69 -1.27 9.30 3.80
C LEU A 69 -0.87 8.64 2.47
N SER A 70 0.34 8.09 2.39
CA SER A 70 0.79 7.36 1.20
C SER A 70 -0.07 6.13 0.93
N MET A 71 -0.38 5.34 1.96
CA MET A 71 -1.30 4.21 1.86
C MET A 71 -2.72 4.64 1.45
N GLU A 72 -3.22 5.75 1.98
CA GLU A 72 -4.50 6.32 1.58
C GLU A 72 -4.54 6.60 0.07
N PHE A 73 -3.49 7.21 -0.49
CA PHE A 73 -3.37 7.44 -1.93
C PHE A 73 -3.25 6.16 -2.73
N ALA A 74 -2.48 5.18 -2.26
CA ALA A 74 -2.35 3.87 -2.90
C ALA A 74 -3.73 3.17 -3.00
N LEU A 75 -4.48 3.08 -1.90
CA LEU A 75 -5.81 2.47 -1.89
C LEU A 75 -6.81 3.27 -2.73
N LYS A 76 -6.71 4.59 -2.78
CA LYS A 76 -7.55 5.41 -3.67
C LYS A 76 -7.21 5.20 -5.15
N ALA A 77 -5.95 4.92 -5.49
CA ALA A 77 -5.57 4.54 -6.85
C ALA A 77 -6.24 3.22 -7.27
N TRP A 78 -6.19 2.21 -6.40
CA TRP A 78 -6.91 0.94 -6.57
C TRP A 78 -8.42 1.15 -6.71
N PHE A 79 -9.03 1.98 -5.87
CA PHE A 79 -10.44 2.29 -5.95
C PHE A 79 -10.81 2.93 -7.30
N VAL A 80 -10.03 3.90 -7.77
CA VAL A 80 -10.23 4.55 -9.07
C VAL A 80 -10.13 3.54 -10.21
N TRP A 81 -9.23 2.56 -10.09
CA TRP A 81 -9.09 1.47 -11.05
C TRP A 81 -10.31 0.53 -11.04
N ASP A 82 -10.66 -0.02 -9.89
CA ASP A 82 -11.75 -1.01 -9.77
C ASP A 82 -13.10 -0.44 -10.23
N HIS A 83 -13.37 0.82 -9.91
CA HIS A 83 -14.65 1.48 -10.18
C HIS A 83 -14.63 2.31 -11.47
N ASN A 84 -13.50 2.35 -12.20
CA ASN A 84 -13.27 3.17 -13.40
C ASN A 84 -13.86 4.60 -13.27
N THR A 85 -13.54 5.27 -12.17
CA THR A 85 -14.14 6.56 -11.80
C THR A 85 -13.09 7.64 -11.60
N LEU A 86 -13.42 8.89 -11.94
CA LEU A 86 -12.58 10.04 -11.63
C LEU A 86 -12.75 10.53 -10.19
N LYS A 87 -13.79 10.05 -9.49
CA LYS A 87 -14.12 10.51 -8.14
C LYS A 87 -13.43 9.64 -7.10
N THR A 88 -12.56 10.24 -6.30
CA THR A 88 -12.06 9.62 -5.08
C THR A 88 -13.09 9.74 -3.96
N LYS A 89 -13.11 8.77 -3.06
CA LYS A 89 -13.94 8.84 -1.84
C LYS A 89 -13.24 9.72 -0.80
N ARG A 90 -14.02 10.56 -0.10
CA ARG A 90 -13.56 11.30 1.08
C ARG A 90 -13.62 10.42 2.32
N ILE A 91 -12.87 9.33 2.27
CA ILE A 91 -12.66 8.40 3.38
C ILE A 91 -11.15 8.40 3.65
N HIS A 92 -10.81 8.43 4.93
CA HIS A 92 -9.43 8.43 5.44
C HIS A 92 -9.11 7.18 6.24
N ASP A 93 -10.15 6.42 6.62
CA ASP A 93 -10.02 5.13 7.29
C ASP A 93 -9.48 4.10 6.30
N LEU A 94 -8.26 3.62 6.55
CA LEU A 94 -7.54 2.74 5.62
C LEU A 94 -8.27 1.41 5.41
N LEU A 95 -8.81 0.82 6.48
CA LEU A 95 -9.57 -0.41 6.38
C LEU A 95 -10.84 -0.19 5.55
N LYS A 96 -11.61 0.87 5.82
CA LYS A 96 -12.82 1.17 5.03
C LYS A 96 -12.51 1.44 3.56
N LEU A 97 -11.37 2.07 3.25
CA LEU A 97 -10.93 2.25 1.86
C LEU A 97 -10.64 0.90 1.19
N PHE A 98 -9.96 -0.01 1.89
CA PHE A 98 -9.71 -1.35 1.40
C PHE A 98 -10.99 -2.16 1.18
N GLU A 99 -11.97 -2.08 2.09
CA GLU A 99 -13.26 -2.77 1.93
C GLU A 99 -14.04 -2.33 0.70
N LEU A 100 -13.83 -1.10 0.24
CA LEU A 100 -14.48 -0.53 -0.94
C LEU A 100 -13.83 -0.97 -2.26
N LEU A 101 -12.68 -1.65 -2.21
CA LEU A 101 -12.08 -2.25 -3.40
C LEU A 101 -12.94 -3.41 -3.91
N GLY A 102 -12.81 -3.70 -5.20
CA GLY A 102 -13.45 -4.86 -5.81
C GLY A 102 -12.92 -6.15 -5.19
N ASP A 103 -13.76 -7.19 -5.12
CA ASP A 103 -13.39 -8.45 -4.48
C ASP A 103 -12.13 -9.09 -5.10
N THR A 104 -11.98 -9.03 -6.44
CA THR A 104 -10.77 -9.47 -7.13
C THR A 104 -9.51 -8.74 -6.67
N SER A 105 -9.59 -7.43 -6.42
CA SER A 105 -8.46 -6.62 -5.99
C SER A 105 -8.12 -6.88 -4.52
N LYS A 106 -9.13 -7.04 -3.65
CA LYS A 106 -8.93 -7.44 -2.25
C LYS A 106 -8.26 -8.80 -2.14
N GLU A 107 -8.78 -9.81 -2.86
CA GLU A 107 -8.22 -11.17 -2.88
C GLU A 107 -6.79 -11.19 -3.42
N ARG A 108 -6.52 -10.37 -4.46
CA ARG A 108 -5.19 -10.23 -5.03
C ARG A 108 -4.20 -9.67 -4.01
N LEU A 109 -4.53 -8.55 -3.39
CA LEU A 109 -3.66 -7.89 -2.40
C LEU A 109 -3.45 -8.78 -1.18
N ASP A 110 -4.50 -9.43 -0.67
CA ASP A 110 -4.38 -10.30 0.50
C ASP A 110 -3.53 -11.55 0.20
N ARG A 111 -3.69 -12.15 -0.99
CA ARG A 111 -2.85 -13.28 -1.42
C ARG A 111 -1.38 -12.90 -1.51
N GLU A 112 -1.07 -11.79 -2.17
CA GLU A 112 0.33 -11.36 -2.32
C GLU A 112 0.93 -10.90 -0.98
N PHE A 113 0.13 -10.29 -0.10
CA PHE A 113 0.54 -9.99 1.26
C PHE A 113 0.95 -11.26 2.04
N ARG A 114 0.08 -12.28 2.04
CA ARG A 114 0.36 -13.56 2.72
C ARG A 114 1.59 -14.27 2.18
N LYS A 115 1.87 -14.07 0.89
CA LYS A 115 3.01 -14.68 0.20
C LYS A 115 4.32 -13.93 0.43
N ASN A 116 4.30 -12.60 0.40
CA ASN A 116 5.53 -11.80 0.31
C ASN A 116 5.82 -10.97 1.57
N VAL A 117 4.81 -10.62 2.36
CA VAL A 117 4.99 -9.77 3.57
C VAL A 117 4.89 -10.60 4.85
N ALA A 118 3.81 -11.39 5.00
CA ALA A 118 3.55 -12.16 6.22
C ALA A 118 4.71 -13.11 6.64
N PRO A 119 5.45 -13.77 5.73
CA PRO A 119 6.57 -14.64 6.14
C PRO A 119 7.75 -13.87 6.77
N HIS A 120 7.93 -12.60 6.41
CA HIS A 120 9.00 -11.75 6.92
C HIS A 120 8.55 -10.86 8.09
N HIS A 121 7.24 -10.62 8.20
CA HIS A 121 6.61 -9.83 9.24
C HIS A 121 5.46 -10.62 9.90
N PRO A 122 5.75 -11.74 10.61
CA PRO A 122 4.71 -12.58 11.16
C PRO A 122 4.02 -11.91 12.35
N ASN A 123 2.69 -12.06 12.42
CA ASN A 123 1.92 -11.76 13.63
C ASN A 123 1.33 -13.04 14.20
N PHE A 124 2.01 -13.60 15.21
CA PHE A 124 1.63 -14.88 15.83
C PHE A 124 0.36 -14.81 16.68
N LEU A 125 -0.17 -13.60 16.93
CA LEU A 125 -1.39 -13.41 17.72
C LEU A 125 -2.67 -13.56 16.88
N VAL A 126 -2.56 -13.54 15.55
CA VAL A 126 -3.70 -13.56 14.63
C VAL A 126 -3.65 -14.83 13.76
N PRO A 127 -4.58 -15.79 13.96
CA PRO A 127 -4.55 -17.08 13.27
C PRO A 127 -4.89 -17.03 11.77
N ASP A 128 -5.13 -15.86 11.19
CA ASP A 128 -5.32 -15.64 9.75
C ASP A 128 -4.76 -14.27 9.32
N TYR A 129 -3.50 -14.01 9.66
CA TYR A 129 -2.88 -12.71 9.46
C TYR A 129 -2.82 -12.31 7.97
N GLY A 130 -3.56 -11.25 7.64
CA GLY A 130 -3.71 -10.72 6.30
C GLY A 130 -3.52 -9.19 6.24
N ILE A 131 -3.65 -8.64 5.03
CA ILE A 131 -3.47 -7.19 4.82
C ILE A 131 -4.47 -6.36 5.63
N ARG A 132 -5.67 -6.91 5.84
CA ARG A 132 -6.74 -6.29 6.62
C ARG A 132 -6.31 -5.98 8.05
N ASP A 133 -5.50 -6.84 8.67
CA ASP A 133 -5.05 -6.66 10.05
C ASP A 133 -4.10 -5.46 10.17
N VAL A 134 -3.19 -5.30 9.20
CA VAL A 134 -2.30 -4.13 9.12
C VAL A 134 -3.12 -2.86 8.94
N LEU A 135 -4.06 -2.86 7.99
CA LEU A 135 -4.89 -1.69 7.72
C LEU A 135 -5.85 -1.36 8.87
N TYR A 136 -6.35 -2.38 9.59
CA TYR A 136 -7.17 -2.20 10.79
C TYR A 136 -6.37 -1.54 11.91
N HIS A 137 -5.16 -2.05 12.19
CA HIS A 137 -4.31 -1.51 13.24
C HIS A 137 -3.92 -0.05 13.00
N HIS A 138 -3.88 0.38 11.73
CA HIS A 138 -3.51 1.73 11.33
C HIS A 138 -4.68 2.52 10.72
N ALA A 139 -5.93 2.07 10.91
CA ALA A 139 -7.09 2.62 10.22
C ALA A 139 -7.25 4.13 10.44
N ASN A 140 -6.94 4.62 11.65
CA ASN A 140 -7.06 6.02 12.03
C ASN A 140 -5.70 6.71 12.24
N ALA A 141 -4.59 6.14 11.77
CA ALA A 141 -3.25 6.64 12.05
C ALA A 141 -3.09 8.13 11.76
N PHE A 142 -3.67 8.64 10.66
CA PHE A 142 -3.63 10.08 10.36
C PHE A 142 -4.28 10.95 11.46
N VAL A 143 -5.43 10.53 11.98
CA VAL A 143 -6.14 11.24 13.06
C VAL A 143 -5.40 11.08 14.38
N GLU A 144 -4.89 9.88 14.65
CA GLU A 144 -4.19 9.58 15.90
C GLU A 144 -2.92 10.40 16.05
N TRP A 145 -2.11 10.50 14.99
CA TRP A 145 -0.89 11.31 15.00
C TRP A 145 -1.17 12.81 15.10
N ARG A 146 -2.27 13.31 14.53
CA ARG A 146 -2.67 14.72 14.68
C ARG A 146 -2.87 15.11 16.15
N TYR A 147 -3.31 14.18 16.99
CA TYR A 147 -3.59 14.39 18.41
C TYR A 147 -2.58 13.71 19.32
N ILE A 148 -1.35 13.45 18.83
CA ILE A 148 -0.29 12.79 19.61
C ILE A 148 0.12 13.58 20.86
N HIS A 149 -0.05 14.90 20.84
CA HIS A 149 0.24 15.80 21.96
C HIS A 149 -0.84 15.78 23.05
N GLU A 150 -2.01 15.20 22.78
CA GLU A 150 -3.06 15.00 23.77
C GLU A 150 -2.74 13.72 24.53
N ARG A 151 -2.46 13.83 25.84
CA ARG A 151 -2.04 12.72 26.70
C ARG A 151 -3.04 11.56 26.59
N ARG A 152 -2.64 10.48 25.90
CA ARG A 152 -3.40 9.22 25.87
C ARG A 152 -2.91 8.27 26.96
N GLU A 153 -3.83 7.54 27.57
CA GLU A 153 -3.52 6.51 28.58
C GLU A 153 -2.72 5.34 27.99
N HIS A 154 -2.85 5.11 26.68
CA HIS A 154 -2.13 4.09 25.92
C HIS A 154 -1.36 4.82 24.82
N GLY A 155 -0.03 4.63 24.78
CA GLY A 155 0.82 5.23 23.75
C GLY A 155 0.40 4.82 22.34
N ILE A 156 0.79 5.60 21.33
CA ILE A 156 0.53 5.27 19.93
C ILE A 156 1.69 4.41 19.44
N SER A 157 1.42 3.15 19.07
CA SER A 157 2.41 2.25 18.47
C SER A 157 2.27 2.23 16.96
N PHE A 158 3.40 2.28 16.24
CA PHE A 158 3.44 2.13 14.79
C PHE A 158 4.42 1.04 14.39
N ASN A 159 3.95 -0.01 13.71
CA ASN A 159 4.84 -1.03 13.16
C ASN A 159 5.36 -0.55 11.79
N PHE A 160 6.40 0.28 11.83
CA PHE A 160 6.95 0.95 10.65
C PHE A 160 7.33 -0.02 9.55
N THR A 161 8.13 -1.04 9.87
CA THR A 161 8.65 -1.98 8.87
C THR A 161 7.55 -2.76 8.18
N THR A 162 6.59 -3.28 8.95
CA THR A 162 5.46 -4.05 8.38
C THR A 162 4.57 -3.15 7.52
N PHE A 163 4.31 -1.93 7.97
CA PHE A 163 3.49 -0.97 7.22
C PHE A 163 4.14 -0.57 5.90
N VAL A 164 5.45 -0.28 5.91
CA VAL A 164 6.23 0.04 4.71
C VAL A 164 6.21 -1.12 3.72
N ALA A 165 6.52 -2.34 4.16
CA ALA A 165 6.49 -3.52 3.29
C ALA A 165 5.10 -3.76 2.68
N THR A 166 4.04 -3.51 3.46
CA THR A 166 2.66 -3.59 2.97
C THR A 166 2.37 -2.52 1.92
N LEU A 167 2.80 -1.28 2.16
CA LEU A 167 2.62 -0.16 1.24
C LEU A 167 3.34 -0.37 -0.08
N GLU A 168 4.60 -0.84 -0.03
CA GLU A 168 5.38 -1.20 -1.21
C GLU A 168 4.66 -2.28 -2.02
N LEU A 169 4.17 -3.34 -1.37
CA LEU A 169 3.39 -4.38 -2.02
C LEU A 169 2.13 -3.83 -2.72
N VAL A 170 1.35 -2.98 -2.04
CA VAL A 170 0.12 -2.40 -2.63
C VAL A 170 0.44 -1.55 -3.87
N LEU A 171 1.53 -0.79 -3.83
CA LEU A 171 1.96 0.06 -4.95
C LEU A 171 2.52 -0.77 -6.11
N ASP A 172 3.30 -1.81 -5.82
CA ASP A 172 3.90 -2.68 -6.82
C ASP A 172 2.84 -3.53 -7.52
N GLU A 173 1.88 -4.09 -6.78
CA GLU A 173 0.75 -4.79 -7.38
C GLU A 173 -0.10 -3.85 -8.25
N PHE A 174 -0.27 -2.58 -7.87
CA PHE A 174 -0.97 -1.61 -8.71
C PHE A 174 -0.22 -1.35 -10.03
N ALA A 175 1.10 -1.23 -9.97
CA ALA A 175 1.93 -0.96 -11.15
C ALA A 175 1.85 -2.07 -12.21
N THR A 176 1.45 -3.28 -11.84
CA THR A 176 1.23 -4.39 -12.80
C THR A 176 -0.06 -4.27 -13.64
N LEU A 177 -0.94 -3.32 -13.31
CA LEU A 177 -2.25 -3.17 -13.95
C LEU A 177 -2.18 -2.43 -15.30
N TYR A 178 -1.04 -1.78 -15.62
CA TYR A 178 -0.82 -0.97 -16.83
C TYR A 178 0.60 -1.11 -17.38
#